data_AF-I1QGB1-F1
#
_entry.id   AF-I1QGB1-F1
#
_cell.length_a   1.000
_cell.length_b   1.000
_cell.length_c   1.000
_cell.angle_alpha   90.00
_cell.angle_beta   90.00
_cell.angle_gamma   90.00
#
_symmetry.space_group_name_H-M   'P 1'
#
loop_
_entity.id
_entity.type
_entity.pdbx_description
1 polymer ?
#
loop_
_entity_poly.entity_id
_entity_poly.type
_entity_poly.pdbx_seq_one_letter_code
_entity_poly.pdbx_strand_id
1 'polypeptide(L)'
;MDLETENHLASLLLEEARRLQLEADREGVHAYLRKPNVRHRPNSRFLTATVRGVQQANRVVEVNKMWRAREKELELESKTKRRSINRGDSRGKKRRSDVRNQSSSPRMEQDSTSYNSSYLDLEGALGDDEIEMFLHSRLVASIFS
;
A
#
# COMPACT_ATOMS: atom_id res chain seq x y z
N MET A 1 -13.93 22.62 33.49
CA MET A 1 -15.04 21.74 33.88
C MET A 1 -16.14 22.67 34.36
N ASP A 2 -17.36 22.48 33.88
CA ASP A 2 -18.46 23.41 34.17
C ASP A 2 -19.19 22.92 35.42
N LEU A 3 -19.70 23.83 36.26
CA LEU A 3 -20.35 23.48 37.53
C LEU A 3 -21.53 22.51 37.35
N GLU A 4 -22.26 22.63 36.24
CA GLU A 4 -23.35 21.72 35.88
C GLU A 4 -22.86 20.29 35.66
N THR A 5 -21.68 20.13 35.03
CA THR A 5 -21.07 18.81 34.80
C THR A 5 -20.65 18.16 36.11
N GLU A 6 -20.16 18.94 37.07
CA GLU A 6 -19.76 18.47 38.40
C GLU A 6 -20.97 18.06 39.24
N ASN A 7 -22.04 18.86 39.23
CA ASN A 7 -23.30 18.54 39.92
C ASN A 7 -23.98 17.30 39.33
N HIS A 8 -23.93 17.13 38.02
CA HIS A 8 -24.43 15.92 37.37
C HIS A 8 -23.63 14.68 37.81
N LEU A 9 -22.29 14.80 37.86
CA LEU A 9 -21.41 13.74 38.32
C LEU A 9 -21.68 13.39 39.79
N ALA A 10 -21.83 14.40 40.65
CA ALA A 10 -22.15 14.22 42.06
C ALA A 10 -23.49 13.50 42.27
N SER A 11 -24.50 13.83 41.45
CA SER A 11 -25.80 13.17 41.47
C SER A 11 -25.69 11.68 41.10
N LEU A 12 -24.93 11.37 40.05
CA LEU A 12 -24.66 10.00 39.60
C LEU A 12 -23.96 9.17 40.68
N LEU A 13 -22.95 9.74 41.35
CA LEU A 13 -22.22 9.08 42.43
C LEU A 13 -23.11 8.83 43.65
N LEU A 14 -23.99 9.76 44.01
CA LEU A 14 -24.94 9.58 45.11
C LEU A 14 -25.97 8.48 44.84
N GLU A 15 -26.46 8.38 43.60
CA GLU A 15 -27.38 7.33 43.17
C GLU A 15 -26.71 5.95 43.22
N GLU A 16 -25.48 5.84 42.70
CA GLU A 16 -24.69 4.61 42.74
C GLU A 16 -24.39 4.18 44.18
N ALA A 17 -24.00 5.12 45.05
CA ALA A 17 -23.73 4.84 46.45
C ALA A 17 -24.97 4.29 47.19
N ARG A 18 -26.16 4.86 46.95
CA ARG A 18 -27.42 4.34 47.51
C ARG A 18 -27.71 2.93 47.04
N ARG A 19 -27.47 2.64 45.77
CA ARG A 19 -27.64 1.30 45.22
C ARG A 19 -26.70 0.29 45.88
N LEU A 20 -25.43 0.65 46.06
CA LEU A 20 -24.44 -0.19 46.74
C LEU A 20 -24.81 -0.45 48.21
N GLN A 21 -25.40 0.54 48.90
CA GLN A 21 -25.91 0.35 50.27
C GLN A 21 -27.02 -0.71 50.31
N LEU A 22 -28.01 -0.65 49.40
CA LEU A 22 -29.07 -1.64 49.33
C LEU A 22 -28.56 -3.05 49.01
N GLU A 23 -27.53 -3.17 48.17
CA GLU A 23 -26.86 -4.44 47.88
C GLU A 23 -26.07 -4.94 49.10
N ALA A 24 -25.42 -4.04 49.85
CA ALA A 24 -24.70 -4.37 51.07
C ALA A 24 -25.61 -4.85 52.20
N ASP A 25 -26.83 -4.31 52.31
CA ASP A 25 -27.81 -4.79 53.28
C ASP A 25 -28.21 -6.26 53.02
N ARG A 26 -28.09 -6.72 51.77
CA ARG A 26 -28.41 -8.09 51.34
C ARG A 26 -27.19 -9.03 51.38
N GLU A 27 -26.06 -8.58 50.87
CA GLU A 27 -24.85 -9.39 50.63
C GLU A 27 -23.70 -9.09 51.60
N GLY A 28 -23.89 -8.11 52.48
CA GLY A 28 -22.89 -7.65 53.43
C GLY A 28 -21.74 -6.87 52.77
N VAL A 29 -20.58 -6.91 53.42
CA VAL A 29 -19.36 -6.18 53.01
C VAL A 29 -18.89 -6.56 51.59
N HIS A 30 -19.29 -7.72 51.08
CA HIS A 30 -18.96 -8.16 49.73
C HIS A 30 -19.45 -7.21 48.63
N ALA A 31 -20.54 -6.47 48.85
CA ALA A 31 -21.03 -5.48 47.89
C ALA A 31 -19.99 -4.39 47.59
N TYR A 32 -19.24 -3.94 48.60
CA TYR A 32 -18.20 -2.92 48.45
C TYR A 32 -16.84 -3.47 47.97
N LEU A 33 -16.58 -4.76 48.21
CA LEU A 33 -15.33 -5.42 47.82
C LEU A 33 -15.35 -5.94 46.37
N ARG A 34 -16.50 -5.90 45.69
CA ARG A 34 -16.60 -6.24 44.27
C ARG A 34 -15.79 -5.23 43.46
N LYS A 35 -14.60 -5.66 43.03
CA LYS A 35 -13.83 -4.90 42.05
C LYS A 35 -14.66 -4.79 40.75
N PRO A 36 -14.74 -3.60 40.12
CA PRO A 36 -15.37 -3.48 38.82
C PRO A 36 -14.74 -4.51 37.87
N ASN A 37 -15.57 -5.19 37.09
CA ASN A 37 -15.11 -6.24 36.16
C ASN A 37 -14.38 -5.60 34.98
N VAL A 38 -13.22 -5.04 35.24
CA VAL A 38 -12.30 -4.53 34.24
C VAL A 38 -11.61 -5.75 33.67
N ARG A 39 -12.06 -6.19 32.49
CA ARG A 39 -11.38 -7.24 31.73
C ARG A 39 -9.98 -6.74 31.38
N HIS A 40 -8.99 -7.10 32.19
CA HIS A 40 -7.58 -6.74 31.99
C HIS A 40 -6.94 -7.41 30.76
N ARG A 41 -7.60 -8.42 30.16
CA ARG A 41 -7.14 -9.08 28.95
C ARG A 41 -7.68 -8.35 27.72
N PRO A 42 -6.81 -7.78 26.87
CA PRO A 42 -7.22 -7.22 25.59
C PRO A 42 -8.00 -8.24 24.76
N ASN A 43 -9.09 -7.82 24.14
CA ASN A 43 -9.92 -8.69 23.32
C ASN A 43 -9.14 -9.09 22.05
N SER A 44 -8.78 -10.37 21.94
CA SER A 44 -8.00 -10.88 20.80
C SER A 44 -8.69 -10.69 19.45
N ARG A 45 -10.03 -10.73 19.40
CA ARG A 45 -10.79 -10.44 18.17
C ARG A 45 -10.66 -8.98 17.77
N PHE A 46 -10.75 -8.07 18.74
CA PHE A 46 -10.58 -6.64 18.50
C PHE A 46 -9.17 -6.36 17.96
N LEU A 47 -8.14 -6.84 18.65
CA LEU A 47 -6.75 -6.67 18.21
C LEU A 47 -6.52 -7.20 16.79
N THR A 48 -7.04 -8.40 16.50
CA THR A 48 -6.92 -9.00 15.16
C THR A 48 -7.63 -8.16 14.10
N ALA A 49 -8.82 -7.64 14.40
CA ALA A 49 -9.57 -6.78 13.48
C ALA A 49 -8.84 -5.46 13.23
N THR A 50 -8.30 -4.82 14.27
CA THR A 50 -7.53 -3.59 14.16
C THR A 50 -6.27 -3.79 13.31
N VAL A 51 -5.50 -4.85 13.57
CA VAL A 51 -4.29 -5.17 12.79
C VAL A 51 -4.65 -5.41 11.32
N ARG A 52 -5.71 -6.17 11.04
CA ARG A 52 -6.19 -6.41 9.67
C ARG A 52 -6.61 -5.11 8.97
N GLY A 53 -7.31 -4.22 9.67
CA GLY A 53 -7.74 -2.93 9.13
C GLY A 53 -6.56 -2.03 8.73
N VAL A 54 -5.55 -1.93 9.60
CA VAL A 54 -4.32 -1.17 9.31
C VAL A 54 -3.59 -1.77 8.10
N GLN A 55 -3.45 -3.09 8.03
CA GLN A 55 -2.81 -3.75 6.89
C GLN A 55 -3.57 -3.48 5.57
N GLN A 56 -4.90 -3.48 5.59
CA GLN A 56 -5.70 -3.14 4.41
C GLN A 56 -5.47 -1.68 3.99
N ALA A 57 -5.55 -0.74 4.93
CA ALA A 57 -5.30 0.67 4.65
C ALA A 57 -3.90 0.91 4.06
N ASN A 58 -2.88 0.27 4.63
CA ASN A 58 -1.51 0.37 4.13
C ASN A 58 -1.38 -0.14 2.70
N ARG A 59 -1.96 -1.31 2.39
CA ARG A 59 -1.96 -1.86 1.02
C ARG A 59 -2.60 -0.90 0.01
N VAL A 60 -3.73 -0.29 0.35
CA VAL A 60 -4.38 0.68 -0.53
C VAL A 60 -3.49 1.90 -0.79
N VAL A 61 -2.82 2.40 0.25
CA VAL A 61 -1.88 3.53 0.12
C VAL A 61 -0.68 3.17 -0.76
N GLU A 62 -0.11 1.97 -0.61
CA GLU A 62 0.98 1.48 -1.45
C GLU A 62 0.57 1.37 -2.92
N VAL A 63 -0.58 0.77 -3.19
CA VAL A 63 -1.13 0.66 -4.55
C VAL A 63 -1.34 2.04 -5.17
N ASN A 64 -1.92 2.99 -4.42
CA ASN A 64 -2.10 4.36 -4.91
C ASN A 64 -0.76 5.07 -5.21
N LYS A 65 0.29 4.81 -4.43
CA LYS A 65 1.63 5.34 -4.73
C LYS A 65 2.18 4.75 -6.03
N MET A 66 1.99 3.44 -6.26
CA MET A 66 2.43 2.78 -7.50
C MET A 66 1.71 3.32 -8.73
N TRP A 67 0.38 3.49 -8.67
CA TRP A 67 -0.39 4.09 -9.76
C TRP A 67 0.07 5.51 -10.09
N ARG A 68 0.25 6.37 -9.07
CA ARG A 68 0.75 7.73 -9.27
C ARG A 68 2.17 7.76 -9.84
N ALA A 69 3.04 6.84 -9.42
CA ALA A 69 4.38 6.73 -9.96
C ALA A 69 4.34 6.34 -11.46
N ARG A 70 3.47 5.40 -11.82
CA ARG A 70 3.28 4.96 -13.21
C ARG A 70 2.72 6.06 -14.11
N GLU A 71 1.73 6.81 -13.65
CA GLU A 71 1.19 7.96 -14.39
C GLU A 71 2.27 9.00 -14.68
N LYS A 72 3.11 9.30 -13.68
CA LYS A 72 4.21 10.26 -13.82
C LYS A 72 5.28 9.78 -14.80
N GLU A 73 5.60 8.49 -14.80
CA GLU A 73 6.54 7.89 -15.75
C GLU A 73 6.03 8.01 -17.20
N LEU A 74 4.77 7.65 -17.45
CA LEU A 74 4.13 7.79 -18.76
C LEU A 74 4.10 9.26 -19.23
N GLU A 75 3.87 10.20 -18.31
CA GLU A 75 3.94 11.63 -18.64
C GLU A 75 5.33 12.04 -19.13
N LEU A 76 6.39 11.58 -18.48
CA LEU A 76 7.77 11.84 -18.90
C LEU A 76 8.10 11.18 -20.24
N GLU A 77 7.67 9.94 -20.45
CA GLU A 77 7.83 9.23 -21.72
C GLU A 77 7.12 9.95 -22.87
N SER A 78 5.91 10.45 -22.64
CA SER A 78 5.18 11.23 -23.65
C SER A 78 5.90 12.54 -23.99
N LYS A 79 6.50 13.22 -23.00
CA LYS A 79 7.29 14.44 -23.19
C LYS A 79 8.58 14.19 -23.94
N THR A 80 9.30 13.09 -23.65
CA THR A 80 10.53 12.72 -24.37
C THR A 80 10.22 12.27 -25.80
N LYS A 81 9.14 11.52 -26.03
CA LYS A 81 8.66 11.15 -27.37
C LYS A 81 8.27 12.36 -28.21
N ARG A 82 7.59 13.36 -27.64
CA ARG A 82 7.32 14.64 -28.33
C ARG A 82 8.61 15.40 -28.69
N ARG A 83 9.61 15.39 -27.80
CA ARG A 83 10.92 16.01 -28.07
C ARG A 83 11.74 15.27 -29.13
N SER A 84 11.66 13.94 -29.20
CA SER A 84 12.39 13.16 -30.20
C SER A 84 11.81 13.33 -31.61
N ILE A 85 10.47 13.38 -31.74
CA ILE A 85 9.78 13.63 -33.02
C ILE A 85 10.15 15.01 -33.58
N ASN A 86 10.14 16.05 -32.75
CA ASN A 86 10.48 17.42 -33.17
C ASN A 86 11.97 17.63 -33.52
N ARG A 87 12.86 16.68 -33.21
CA ARG A 87 14.29 16.71 -33.59
C ARG A 87 14.63 15.80 -34.77
N GLY A 88 13.69 14.96 -35.22
CA GLY A 88 13.87 14.04 -36.33
C GLY A 88 13.74 14.66 -37.72
N ASP A 89 13.08 15.83 -37.83
CA ASP A 89 12.70 16.41 -39.13
C ASP A 89 13.62 17.54 -39.62
N SER A 90 14.77 17.76 -38.98
CA SER A 90 15.73 18.81 -39.36
C SER A 90 17.10 18.26 -39.75
N ARG A 91 17.20 17.02 -40.23
CA ARG A 91 18.39 16.54 -40.96
C ARG A 91 18.20 16.74 -42.46
N GLY A 92 18.28 18.02 -42.80
CA GLY A 92 18.52 18.51 -44.15
C GLY A 92 19.68 17.78 -44.83
N LYS A 93 19.49 17.63 -46.14
CA LYS A 93 20.46 17.25 -47.16
C LYS A 93 21.90 17.61 -46.76
N LYS A 94 22.74 16.62 -46.45
CA LYS A 94 24.20 16.78 -46.55
C LYS A 94 24.78 15.66 -47.39
N ARG A 95 25.42 16.12 -48.45
CA ARG A 95 25.93 15.40 -49.62
C ARG A 95 26.92 14.32 -49.18
N ARG A 96 26.80 13.14 -49.80
CA ARG A 96 27.76 12.04 -49.69
C ARG A 96 29.10 12.41 -50.31
N SER A 97 30.13 11.73 -49.78
CA SER A 97 31.50 11.53 -50.25
C SER A 97 32.37 12.78 -50.41
N ASP A 98 33.42 12.91 -49.58
CA ASP A 98 34.74 12.49 -50.04
C ASP A 98 35.85 12.48 -48.97
N VAL A 99 36.74 11.49 -49.10
CA VAL A 99 38.15 11.33 -48.65
C VAL A 99 38.61 11.52 -47.18
N ARG A 100 39.12 10.39 -46.64
CA ARG A 100 40.53 10.14 -46.21
C ARG A 100 41.00 10.61 -44.82
N ASN A 101 41.35 9.59 -44.02
CA ASN A 101 42.42 9.49 -43.02
C ASN A 101 42.47 10.51 -41.87
N GLN A 102 42.54 10.01 -40.65
CA GLN A 102 43.76 10.02 -39.82
C GLN A 102 43.43 9.38 -38.47
N SER A 103 44.28 8.43 -38.09
CA SER A 103 44.32 7.66 -36.86
C SER A 103 44.47 8.56 -35.63
N SER A 104 43.90 8.18 -34.48
CA SER A 104 44.55 8.29 -33.15
C SER A 104 43.72 7.58 -32.08
N SER A 105 44.35 6.59 -31.44
CA SER A 105 43.90 5.90 -30.23
C SER A 105 44.17 6.77 -28.99
N PRO A 106 43.38 6.62 -27.93
CA PRO A 106 44.02 6.43 -26.63
C PRO A 106 43.45 5.21 -25.88
N ARG A 107 44.37 4.51 -25.22
CA ARG A 107 44.15 3.40 -24.30
C ARG A 107 43.21 3.79 -23.16
N MET A 108 42.28 2.89 -22.83
CA MET A 108 41.70 2.78 -21.50
C MET A 108 41.75 1.30 -21.07
N GLU A 109 42.53 1.05 -20.03
CA GLU A 109 42.42 -0.11 -19.15
C GLU A 109 41.08 -0.02 -18.41
N GLN A 110 40.23 -1.04 -18.49
CA GLN A 110 39.25 -1.28 -17.43
C GLN A 110 38.77 -2.74 -17.40
N ASP A 111 39.17 -3.40 -16.32
CA ASP A 111 38.68 -4.63 -15.71
C ASP A 111 37.54 -5.38 -16.41
N SER A 112 37.88 -6.56 -16.92
CA SER A 112 36.98 -7.65 -17.23
C SER A 112 36.35 -8.21 -15.94
N THR A 113 35.31 -7.56 -15.43
CA THR A 113 34.39 -8.18 -14.48
C THR A 113 33.18 -8.68 -15.25
N SER A 114 33.26 -9.96 -15.64
CA SER A 114 32.18 -10.78 -16.20
C SER A 114 30.95 -10.77 -15.28
N TYR A 115 30.04 -9.81 -15.48
CA TYR A 115 28.66 -9.93 -15.01
C TYR A 115 27.82 -10.54 -16.13
N ASN A 116 27.74 -11.87 -16.12
CA ASN A 116 26.68 -12.61 -16.79
C ASN A 116 25.35 -12.21 -16.14
N SER A 117 24.68 -11.21 -16.68
CA SER A 117 23.25 -11.02 -16.48
C SER A 117 22.56 -11.46 -17.77
N SER A 118 22.48 -12.77 -17.94
CA SER A 118 21.54 -13.38 -18.86
C SER A 118 20.13 -13.12 -18.32
N TYR A 119 19.61 -11.93 -18.58
CA TYR A 119 18.17 -11.68 -18.58
C TYR A 119 17.65 -12.50 -19.77
N LEU A 120 17.28 -13.74 -19.50
CA LEU A 120 16.46 -14.51 -20.41
C LEU A 120 15.20 -13.67 -20.58
N ASP A 121 15.12 -13.06 -21.76
CA ASP A 121 13.92 -12.52 -22.34
C ASP A 121 12.92 -13.68 -22.43
N LEU A 122 12.21 -13.92 -21.33
CA LEU A 122 11.01 -14.74 -21.36
C LEU A 122 9.96 -13.87 -22.03
N GLU A 123 10.07 -13.80 -23.35
CA GLU A 123 9.07 -13.30 -24.26
C GLU A 123 7.79 -14.10 -24.00
N GLY A 124 6.92 -13.50 -23.20
CA GLY A 124 5.76 -14.15 -22.62
C GLY A 124 4.91 -13.15 -21.87
N ALA A 125 4.79 -11.93 -22.41
CA ALA A 125 3.64 -11.10 -22.11
C ALA A 125 2.42 -11.86 -22.65
N LEU A 126 1.77 -12.64 -21.77
CA LEU A 126 0.55 -13.39 -22.11
C LEU A 126 -0.41 -12.40 -22.76
N GLY A 127 -0.84 -12.71 -23.97
CA GLY A 127 -1.77 -11.85 -24.70
C GLY A 127 -3.06 -11.70 -23.91
N ASP A 128 -3.76 -10.58 -24.08
CA ASP A 128 -5.07 -10.36 -23.44
C ASP A 128 -6.04 -11.54 -23.69
N ASP A 129 -5.90 -12.20 -24.84
CA ASP A 129 -6.64 -13.41 -25.22
C ASP A 129 -6.37 -14.62 -24.30
N GLU A 130 -5.13 -14.82 -23.86
CA GLU A 130 -4.75 -15.92 -22.96
C GLU A 130 -5.25 -15.64 -21.53
N ILE A 131 -5.24 -14.37 -21.13
CA ILE A 131 -5.79 -13.91 -19.86
C ILE A 131 -7.32 -14.09 -19.85
N GLU A 132 -8.00 -13.74 -20.94
CA GLU A 132 -9.45 -13.90 -21.09
C GLU A 132 -9.85 -15.38 -21.05
N MET A 133 -9.09 -16.26 -21.71
CA MET A 133 -9.32 -17.71 -21.69
C MET A 133 -9.11 -18.33 -20.29
N PHE A 134 -8.13 -17.84 -19.54
CA PHE A 134 -7.89 -18.26 -18.15
C PHE A 134 -9.03 -17.81 -17.22
N LEU A 135 -9.56 -16.59 -17.41
CA LEU A 135 -10.71 -16.09 -16.65
C LEU A 135 -11.99 -16.88 -16.96
N HIS A 136 -12.24 -17.19 -18.23
CA HIS A 136 -13.38 -18.03 -18.62
C HIS A 136 -13.30 -19.43 -18.02
N SER A 137 -12.11 -20.04 -18.00
CA SER A 137 -11.90 -21.36 -17.41
C SER A 137 -12.21 -21.42 -15.91
N ARG A 138 -11.99 -20.31 -15.18
CA ARG A 138 -12.33 -20.19 -13.75
C ARG A 138 -13.81 -19.93 -13.49
N LEU A 139 -14.49 -19.21 -14.39
CA LEU A 139 -15.93 -18.97 -14.28
C LEU A 139 -16.75 -20.24 -14.53
N VAL A 140 -16.32 -21.11 -15.46
CA VAL A 140 -17.01 -22.39 -15.73
C VAL A 140 -16.93 -23.35 -14.55
N ALA A 141 -15.81 -23.35 -13.82
CA ALA A 141 -15.65 -24.17 -12.60
C ALA A 141 -16.50 -23.70 -11.41
N SER A 142 -17.02 -22.47 -11.44
CA SER A 142 -17.87 -21.93 -10.37
C SER A 142 -19.37 -22.16 -10.59
N ILE A 143 -19.79 -22.62 -11.78
CA ILE A 143 -21.20 -22.88 -12.11
C ILE A 143 -21.59 -24.34 -11.82
N PHE A 144 -20.60 -25.22 -11.61
CA PHE A 144 -20.81 -26.59 -11.11
C PHE A 144 -20.10 -26.78 -9.77
N SER A 145 -20.62 -26.15 -8.71
CA SER A 145 -20.46 -26.60 -7.32
C SER A 145 -21.65 -26.17 -6.48
#